data_AF-A0A916LGE1-F1
#
_entry.id   AF-A0A916LGE1-F1
#
_cell.length_a   1.000
_cell.length_b   1.000
_cell.length_c   1.000
_cell.angle_alpha   90.00
_cell.angle_beta   90.00
_cell.angle_gamma   90.00
#
_symmetry.space_group_name_H-M   'P 1'
#
loop_
_entity.id
_entity.type
_entity.pdbx_description
1 polymer ?
#
loop_
_entity_poly.entity_id
_entity_poly.type
_entity_poly.pdbx_seq_one_letter_code
_entity_poly.pdbx_strand_id
1 'polypeptide(L)' 'MAETVGPRLGVKASGGIRTAADAVAMLNAGATRLGLSGTRAVLDGLS' A
#
# COMPACT_ATOMS: atom_id res chain seq x y z
N MET A 1 0.32 3.77 -12.47
CA MET A 1 -0.22 4.96 -11.75
C MET A 1 0.91 5.86 -11.29
N ALA A 2 1.83 5.38 -10.44
CA ALA A 2 2.94 6.18 -9.93
C ALA A 2 3.78 6.83 -11.04
N GLU A 3 4.16 6.06 -12.07
CA GLU A 3 4.89 6.59 -13.24
C GLU A 3 4.15 7.74 -13.94
N THR A 4 2.85 7.59 -14.18
CA THR A 4 2.02 8.57 -14.89
C THR A 4 1.93 9.91 -14.17
N VAL A 5 1.81 9.89 -12.84
CA VAL A 5 1.63 11.12 -12.04
C VAL A 5 2.96 11.73 -11.59
N GLY A 6 4.02 10.91 -11.53
CA GLY A 6 5.32 11.29 -10.99
C GLY A 6 5.20 11.77 -9.54
N PRO A 7 6.10 12.64 -9.07
CA PRO A 7 6.11 13.11 -7.68
C PRO A 7 5.00 14.14 -7.35
N ARG A 8 4.14 14.50 -8.32
CA ARG A 8 3.14 15.57 -8.14
C ARG A 8 1.95 15.16 -7.26
N LEU A 9 1.64 13.87 -7.19
CA LEU A 9 0.49 13.32 -6.50
C LEU A 9 0.86 12.03 -5.78
N GLY A 10 0.31 11.83 -4.58
CA GLY A 10 0.38 10.55 -3.90
C GLY A 10 -0.58 9.52 -4.54
N VAL A 11 -0.13 8.26 -4.63
CA VAL A 11 -0.96 7.13 -5.06
C VAL A 11 -1.48 6.36 -3.85
N LYS A 12 -2.79 6.08 -3.81
CA LYS A 12 -3.41 5.18 -2.82
C LYS A 12 -3.69 3.82 -3.43
N ALA A 13 -3.09 2.76 -2.89
CA ALA A 13 -3.48 1.38 -3.22
C ALA A 13 -4.57 0.89 -2.26
N SER A 14 -5.58 0.20 -2.77
CA SER A 14 -6.68 -0.32 -1.96
C SER A 14 -7.36 -1.53 -2.60
N GLY A 15 -7.96 -2.39 -1.79
CA GLY A 15 -8.61 -3.63 -2.22
C GLY A 15 -7.62 -4.80 -2.27
N GLY A 16 -7.97 -5.93 -1.67
CA GLY A 16 -7.15 -7.15 -1.71
C GLY A 16 -5.88 -7.17 -0.84
N ILE A 17 -5.47 -6.05 -0.24
CA ILE A 17 -4.26 -5.99 0.62
C ILE A 17 -4.57 -6.56 2.00
N ARG A 18 -4.14 -7.79 2.29
CA ARG A 18 -4.50 -8.52 3.53
C ARG A 18 -3.31 -8.89 4.39
N THR A 19 -2.11 -8.88 3.84
CA THR A 19 -0.87 -9.25 4.55
C THR A 19 0.14 -8.10 4.56
N ALA A 20 1.12 -8.18 5.46
CA ALA A 20 2.27 -7.27 5.46
C ALA A 20 3.05 -7.31 4.13
N ALA A 21 3.21 -8.50 3.54
CA ALA A 21 3.87 -8.68 2.25
C ALA A 21 3.14 -7.94 1.11
N ASP A 22 1.81 -8.04 1.05
CA ASP A 22 1.01 -7.29 0.08
C ASP A 22 1.19 -5.79 0.26
N ALA A 23 1.17 -5.32 1.52
CA ALA A 23 1.34 -3.91 1.84
C ALA A 23 2.71 -3.38 1.38
N VAL A 24 3.79 -4.11 1.69
CA VAL A 24 5.15 -3.77 1.27
C VAL A 24 5.27 -3.80 -0.26
N ALA A 25 4.68 -4.78 -0.94
CA ALA A 25 4.67 -4.85 -2.40
C ALA A 25 4.01 -3.61 -3.02
N MET A 26 2.90 -3.13 -2.47
CA MET A 26 2.23 -1.91 -2.95
C MET A 26 3.06 -0.65 -2.72
N LEU A 27 3.74 -0.55 -1.57
CA LEU A 27 4.65 0.56 -1.29
C LEU A 27 5.84 0.56 -2.28
N ASN A 28 6.44 -0.60 -2.53
CA ASN A 28 7.54 -0.75 -3.50
C ASN A 28 7.09 -0.45 -4.94
N ALA A 29 5.82 -0.71 -5.27
CA ALA A 29 5.22 -0.32 -6.56
C ALA A 29 4.91 1.18 -6.67
N GLY A 30 5.21 1.98 -5.63
CA GLY A 30 5.07 3.43 -5.62
C GLY A 30 3.78 3.94 -4.98
N ALA A 31 3.03 3.10 -4.25
CA ALA A 31 1.95 3.60 -3.41
C ALA A 31 2.52 4.42 -2.24
N THR A 32 1.88 5.54 -1.95
CA THR A 32 2.22 6.45 -0.83
C THR A 32 1.21 6.34 0.32
N ARG A 33 0.09 5.66 0.09
CA ARG A 33 -0.95 5.39 1.08
C ARG A 33 -1.61 4.05 0.79
N LEU A 34 -2.04 3.36 1.85
CA LEU A 34 -2.79 2.10 1.74
C LEU A 34 -4.20 2.29 2.30
N GLY A 35 -5.21 1.79 1.59
CA GLY A 35 -6.58 1.67 2.06
C GLY A 35 -6.87 0.24 2.48
N LEU A 36 -6.93 0.01 3.80
CA LEU A 36 -7.02 -1.30 4.40
C LEU A 36 -8.32 -1.43 5.21
N SER A 37 -9.02 -2.56 5.09
CA SER A 37 -10.11 -2.96 5.99
C SER A 37 -9.63 -3.90 7.11
N GLY A 38 -8.47 -4.52 6.95
CA GLY A 38 -7.83 -5.42 7.93
C GLY A 38 -6.54 -4.85 8.52
N THR A 39 -6.52 -3.56 8.87
CA THR A 39 -5.30 -2.83 9.26
C THR A 39 -4.49 -3.54 10.34
N ARG A 40 -5.15 -4.06 11.39
CA ARG A 40 -4.48 -4.79 12.48
C ARG A 40 -3.65 -5.97 11.96
N ALA A 41 -4.26 -6.87 11.18
CA ALA A 41 -3.56 -8.06 10.67
C ALA A 41 -2.35 -7.71 9.79
N VAL A 42 -2.46 -6.63 9.01
CA VAL A 42 -1.35 -6.14 8.19
C VAL A 42 -0.22 -5.58 9.06
N LEU A 43 -0.55 -4.79 10.09
CA LEU A 43 0.45 -4.20 10.99
C LEU A 43 1.10 -5.22 11.92
N ASP A 44 0.35 -6.19 12.42
CA ASP A 44 0.86 -7.28 13.27
C ASP A 44 1.86 -8.18 12.49
N GLY A 45 1.82 -8.18 11.16
CA GLY A 45 2.79 -8.87 10.31
C GLY A 45 4.09 -8.09 10.05
N LEU A 46 4.23 -6.88 10.60
CA LEU A 46 5.43 -6.03 10.48
C LEU A 46 6.28 -5.99 11.76
N SER A 47 5.77 -6.55 12.86
CA SER A 47 6.46 -6.66 14.16
C SER A 47 7.41 -7.84 14.25
#